data_AF-A0A7V7CS01-F1
#
_entry.id   AF-A0A7V7CS01-F1
#
_cell.length_a   1.000
_cell.length_b   1.000
_cell.length_c   1.000
_cell.angle_alpha   90.00
_cell.angle_beta   90.00
_cell.angle_gamma   90.00
#
_symmetry.space_group_name_H-M   'P 1'
#
loop_
_entity.id
_entity.type
_entity.pdbx_description
1 polymer ?
#
loop_
_entity_poly.entity_id
_entity_poly.type
_entity_poly.pdbx_seq_one_letter_code
_entity_poly.pdbx_strand_id
1 'polypeptide(L)'
;MDEIICLSATALARAIRSKDVTALDAVTAYLERIEAVNPILNAVVQLAADRALDEARAADAALARGDVKGPLHGVPMTLKDSIDTAGIVTTAGTTGRRNFIPEKDATVTARLRQAGAILLGKTNT
;
A
#
# COMPACT_ATOMS: atom_id res chain seq x y z
N MET A 1 17.64 1.66 -5.09
CA MET A 1 16.22 1.47 -5.44
C MET A 1 15.88 -0.02 -5.52
N ASP A 2 16.56 -0.80 -6.38
CA ASP A 2 16.28 -2.23 -6.57
C ASP A 2 16.37 -3.09 -5.30
N GLU A 3 17.24 -2.69 -4.35
CA GLU A 3 17.41 -3.44 -3.11
C GLU A 3 16.17 -3.39 -2.21
N ILE A 4 15.46 -2.25 -2.16
CA ILE A 4 14.27 -2.07 -1.30
C ILE A 4 13.11 -2.93 -1.79
N ILE A 5 12.82 -2.92 -3.09
CA ILE A 5 11.68 -3.65 -3.66
C ILE A 5 11.88 -5.17 -3.67
N CYS A 6 13.12 -5.64 -3.44
CA CYS A 6 13.47 -7.04 -3.32
C CYS A 6 13.47 -7.56 -1.88
N LEU A 7 13.29 -6.70 -0.87
CA LEU A 7 13.20 -7.12 0.53
C LEU A 7 11.93 -7.92 0.78
N SER A 8 12.02 -8.91 1.67
CA SER A 8 10.81 -9.51 2.24
C SER A 8 10.05 -8.48 3.08
N ALA A 9 8.74 -8.67 3.25
CA ALA A 9 7.93 -7.78 4.09
C ALA A 9 8.48 -7.66 5.53
N THR A 10 9.02 -8.75 6.08
CA THR A 10 9.61 -8.73 7.43
C THR A 10 10.94 -7.98 7.49
N ALA A 11 11.77 -8.10 6.44
CA ALA A 11 13.02 -7.35 6.33
C ALA A 11 12.76 -5.86 6.13
N LEU A 12 11.82 -5.50 5.23
CA LEU A 12 11.42 -4.11 5.00
C LEU A 12 10.82 -3.48 6.26
N ALA A 13 9.92 -4.18 6.96
CA ALA A 13 9.36 -3.71 8.23
C ALA A 13 10.44 -3.48 9.30
N ARG A 14 11.49 -4.32 9.31
CA ARG A 14 12.63 -4.14 10.22
C ARG A 14 13.44 -2.91 9.85
N ALA A 15 13.81 -2.75 8.57
CA ALA A 15 14.57 -1.61 8.06
C ALA A 15 13.84 -0.28 8.31
N ILE A 16 12.51 -0.27 8.15
CA ILE A 16 11.68 0.89 8.49
C ILE A 16 11.75 1.19 9.98
N ARG A 17 11.55 0.18 10.85
CA ARG A 17 11.61 0.37 12.31
C ARG A 17 12.98 0.84 12.82
N SER A 18 14.07 0.38 12.22
CA SER A 18 15.43 0.83 12.54
C SER A 18 15.77 2.19 11.93
N LYS A 19 14.88 2.76 11.09
CA LYS A 19 15.09 4.01 10.33
C LYS A 19 16.24 3.92 9.31
N ASP A 20 16.60 2.71 8.88
CA ASP A 20 17.56 2.48 7.79
C ASP A 20 16.93 2.84 6.43
N VAL A 21 15.60 2.70 6.34
CA VAL A 21 14.77 3.07 5.17
C VAL A 21 13.53 3.78 5.70
N THR A 22 13.07 4.86 5.07
CA THR A 22 11.78 5.48 5.45
C THR A 22 10.60 4.78 4.77
N ALA A 23 9.41 4.85 5.36
CA ALA A 23 8.20 4.39 4.69
C ALA A 23 7.98 5.15 3.38
N LEU A 24 8.33 6.44 3.33
CA LEU A 24 8.28 7.25 2.12
C LEU A 24 9.21 6.72 1.03
N ASP A 25 10.46 6.36 1.36
CA ASP A 25 11.39 5.76 0.40
C ASP A 25 10.85 4.44 -0.15
N ALA A 26 10.30 3.60 0.73
CA ALA A 26 9.72 2.32 0.36
C ALA A 26 8.53 2.49 -0.60
N VAL A 27 7.56 3.34 -0.24
CA VAL A 27 6.40 3.62 -1.10
C VAL A 27 6.84 4.21 -2.44
N THR A 28 7.76 5.17 -2.43
CA THR A 28 8.27 5.80 -3.67
C THR A 28 8.92 4.77 -4.59
N ALA A 29 9.80 3.91 -4.06
CA ALA A 29 10.46 2.87 -4.85
C ALA A 29 9.46 1.88 -5.48
N TYR A 30 8.39 1.49 -4.77
CA TYR A 30 7.36 0.63 -5.36
C TYR A 30 6.49 1.36 -6.39
N LEU A 31 6.17 2.64 -6.20
CA LEU A 31 5.40 3.43 -7.16
C LEU A 31 6.17 3.62 -8.47
N GLU A 32 7.46 3.96 -8.41
CA GLU A 32 8.35 4.05 -9.57
C GLU A 32 8.44 2.70 -10.31
N ARG A 33 8.52 1.59 -9.55
CA ARG A 33 8.52 0.25 -10.14
C ARG A 33 7.21 -0.04 -10.87
N ILE A 34 6.06 0.29 -10.26
CA ILE A 34 4.74 0.14 -10.88
C ILE A 34 4.70 0.96 -12.17
N GLU A 35 5.11 2.22 -12.15
CA GLU A 35 5.14 3.06 -13.35
C GLU A 35 5.97 2.43 -14.48
N ALA A 36 7.14 1.88 -14.15
CA ALA A 36 8.06 1.31 -15.15
C ALA A 36 7.55 0.02 -15.82
N VAL A 37 6.78 -0.85 -15.13
CA VAL A 37 6.40 -2.17 -15.68
C VAL A 37 4.92 -2.44 -15.80
N ASN A 38 4.08 -1.74 -15.04
CA ASN A 38 2.64 -1.98 -15.06
C ASN A 38 1.97 -1.69 -16.41
N PRO A 39 2.47 -0.79 -17.30
CA PRO A 39 1.90 -0.64 -18.65
C PRO A 39 1.92 -1.92 -19.49
N ILE A 40 2.86 -2.83 -19.23
CA ILE A 40 2.98 -4.12 -19.93
C ILE A 40 2.22 -5.22 -19.18
N LEU A 41 2.26 -5.19 -17.85
CA LEU A 41 1.70 -6.24 -17.00
C LEU A 41 0.20 -6.09 -16.72
N ASN A 42 -0.30 -4.86 -16.66
CA ASN A 42 -1.67 -4.51 -16.22
C ASN A 42 -2.07 -5.20 -14.90
N ALA A 43 -1.13 -5.22 -13.95
CA ALA A 43 -1.28 -5.92 -12.67
C ALA A 43 -2.00 -5.05 -11.63
N VAL A 44 -1.66 -3.75 -11.53
CA VAL A 44 -2.30 -2.77 -10.65
C VAL A 44 -3.25 -1.91 -11.49
N VAL A 45 -4.55 -2.06 -11.27
CA VAL A 45 -5.61 -1.46 -12.13
C VAL A 45 -6.22 -0.20 -11.52
N GLN A 46 -6.05 0.01 -10.22
CA GLN A 46 -6.49 1.22 -9.52
C GLN A 46 -5.39 1.64 -8.55
N LEU A 47 -4.57 2.61 -8.94
CA LEU A 47 -3.49 3.14 -8.12
C LEU A 47 -4.04 4.14 -7.08
N ALA A 48 -3.45 4.16 -5.88
CA ALA A 48 -3.77 5.06 -4.78
C ALA A 48 -2.55 5.88 -4.35
N ALA A 49 -1.75 6.36 -5.32
CA ALA A 49 -0.42 6.94 -5.10
C ALA A 49 -0.40 8.08 -4.08
N ASP A 50 -1.23 9.11 -4.26
CA ASP A 50 -1.24 10.29 -3.38
C ASP A 50 -1.53 9.90 -1.93
N ARG A 51 -2.56 9.07 -1.73
CA ARG A 51 -2.92 8.54 -0.41
C ARG A 51 -1.80 7.69 0.18
N ALA A 52 -1.13 6.86 -0.61
CA ALA A 52 -0.02 6.04 -0.14
C ALA A 52 1.17 6.90 0.32
N LEU A 53 1.50 7.96 -0.42
CA LEU A 53 2.56 8.91 -0.06
C LEU A 53 2.22 9.66 1.23
N ASP A 54 0.97 10.09 1.40
CA ASP A 54 0.52 10.76 2.63
C ASP A 54 0.52 9.81 3.84
N GLU A 55 0.05 8.58 3.66
CA GLU A 55 0.09 7.54 4.70
C GLU A 55 1.55 7.18 5.08
N ALA A 56 2.48 7.21 4.12
CA ALA A 56 3.91 6.98 4.36
C ALA A 56 4.55 8.09 5.20
N ARG A 57 4.33 9.36 4.83
CA ARG A 57 4.79 10.52 5.61
C ARG A 57 4.25 10.48 7.03
N ALA A 58 2.98 10.10 7.19
CA ALA A 58 2.36 9.94 8.51
C ALA A 58 2.97 8.78 9.31
N ALA A 59 3.31 7.67 8.66
CA ALA A 59 3.98 6.53 9.29
C ALA A 59 5.40 6.90 9.77
N ASP A 60 6.16 7.64 8.97
CA ASP A 60 7.49 8.12 9.34
C ASP A 60 7.43 9.11 10.51
N ALA A 61 6.49 10.06 10.47
CA ALA A 61 6.27 11.00 11.56
C ALA A 61 5.84 10.29 12.86
N ALA A 62 5.01 9.26 12.76
CA ALA A 62 4.61 8.44 13.91
C ALA A 62 5.80 7.66 14.49
N LEU A 63 6.61 7.04 13.63
CA LEU A 63 7.82 6.34 14.04
C LEU A 63 8.83 7.27 14.73
N ALA A 64 8.97 8.51 14.25
CA ALA A 64 9.84 9.50 14.88
C ALA A 64 9.45 9.81 16.34
N ARG A 65 8.16 9.69 16.69
CA ARG A 65 7.63 9.85 18.05
C ARG A 65 7.60 8.56 18.87
N GLY A 66 7.96 7.42 18.28
CA GLY A 66 7.85 6.09 18.91
C GLY A 66 6.48 5.43 18.76
N ASP A 67 5.56 6.03 17.99
CA ASP A 67 4.19 5.52 17.78
C ASP A 67 4.16 4.45 16.66
N VAL A 68 4.56 3.22 16.99
CA VAL A 68 4.52 2.09 16.03
C VAL A 68 3.12 1.47 16.00
N LYS A 69 2.43 1.51 14.85
CA LYS A 69 1.06 0.99 14.70
C LYS A 69 0.97 -0.54 14.79
N GLY A 70 1.99 -1.27 14.38
CA GLY A 70 1.96 -2.72 14.36
C GLY A 70 3.10 -3.38 13.57
N PRO A 71 3.00 -4.70 13.32
CA PRO A 71 4.07 -5.46 12.69
C PRO A 71 4.38 -5.03 11.25
N LEU A 72 3.41 -4.42 10.57
CA LEU A 72 3.51 -3.95 9.18
C LEU A 72 3.65 -2.43 9.07
N HIS A 73 3.98 -1.72 10.15
CA HIS A 73 4.13 -0.26 10.14
C HIS A 73 5.01 0.23 8.99
N GLY A 74 4.41 1.00 8.08
CA GLY A 74 5.07 1.60 6.91
C GLY A 74 5.27 0.65 5.72
N VAL A 75 4.88 -0.62 5.81
CA VAL A 75 5.10 -1.61 4.75
C VAL A 75 4.10 -1.42 3.60
N PRO A 76 4.54 -1.20 2.36
CA PRO A 76 3.66 -1.10 1.20
C PRO A 76 3.02 -2.44 0.84
N MET A 77 1.77 -2.41 0.37
CA MET A 77 1.03 -3.59 -0.09
C MET A 77 0.04 -3.25 -1.20
N THR A 78 -0.47 -4.27 -1.88
CA THR A 78 -1.65 -4.17 -2.77
C THR A 78 -2.75 -5.12 -2.30
N LEU A 79 -3.98 -4.90 -2.75
CA LEU A 79 -5.12 -5.79 -2.50
C LEU A 79 -5.84 -6.12 -3.80
N LYS A 80 -6.39 -7.33 -3.90
CA LYS A 80 -7.22 -7.71 -5.05
C LYS A 80 -8.40 -6.75 -5.19
N ASP A 81 -8.76 -6.37 -6.42
CA ASP A 81 -9.87 -5.46 -6.71
C ASP A 81 -11.26 -6.00 -6.30
N SER A 82 -11.36 -7.27 -5.88
CA SER A 82 -12.58 -7.82 -5.28
C SER A 82 -12.71 -7.55 -3.78
N ILE A 83 -11.69 -6.95 -3.14
CA ILE A 83 -11.67 -6.67 -1.69
C ILE A 83 -12.04 -5.21 -1.46
N ASP A 84 -13.17 -4.95 -0.82
CA ASP A 84 -13.63 -3.57 -0.56
C ASP A 84 -12.61 -2.75 0.26
N THR A 85 -12.40 -1.51 -0.18
CA THR A 85 -11.53 -0.54 0.47
C THR A 85 -12.21 0.81 0.48
N ALA A 86 -12.39 1.39 1.67
CA ALA A 86 -13.06 2.66 1.85
C ALA A 86 -12.36 3.77 1.05
N GLY A 87 -13.15 4.47 0.23
CA GLY A 87 -12.67 5.60 -0.57
C GLY A 87 -11.81 5.23 -1.78
N ILE A 88 -11.71 3.95 -2.17
CA ILE A 88 -11.03 3.51 -3.40
C ILE A 88 -12.00 2.66 -4.23
N VAL A 89 -12.09 2.95 -5.53
CA VAL A 89 -12.92 2.19 -6.47
C VAL A 89 -12.61 0.70 -6.35
N THR A 90 -13.66 -0.11 -6.25
CA THR A 90 -13.57 -1.57 -6.12
C THR A 90 -14.56 -2.20 -7.11
N THR A 91 -14.06 -2.59 -8.29
CA THR A 91 -14.91 -3.05 -9.40
C THR A 91 -15.22 -4.54 -9.32
N ALA A 92 -14.42 -5.30 -8.58
CA ALA A 92 -14.42 -6.76 -8.57
C ALA A 92 -14.33 -7.38 -9.98
N GLY A 93 -13.72 -6.68 -10.93
CA GLY A 93 -13.63 -7.09 -12.34
C GLY A 93 -14.95 -7.00 -13.13
N THR A 94 -15.95 -6.28 -12.62
CA THR A 94 -17.29 -6.20 -13.25
C THR A 94 -17.63 -4.79 -13.72
N THR A 95 -18.26 -4.67 -14.90
CA THR A 95 -18.69 -3.38 -15.44
C THR A 95 -19.75 -2.70 -14.56
N GLY A 96 -20.61 -3.48 -13.90
CA GLY A 96 -21.65 -2.95 -13.00
C GLY A 96 -21.10 -2.18 -11.81
N ARG A 97 -19.85 -2.45 -11.40
CA ARG A 97 -19.17 -1.79 -10.28
C ARG A 97 -18.06 -0.83 -10.72
N ARG A 98 -17.99 -0.46 -12.01
CA ARG A 98 -16.90 0.39 -12.57
C ARG A 98 -16.59 1.66 -11.77
N ASN A 99 -17.61 2.25 -11.12
CA ASN A 99 -17.50 3.47 -10.33
C ASN A 99 -17.87 3.24 -8.85
N PHE A 100 -17.94 1.98 -8.39
CA PHE A 100 -18.35 1.67 -7.03
C PHE A 100 -17.22 1.98 -6.05
N ILE A 101 -17.47 2.90 -5.12
CA ILE A 101 -16.56 3.27 -4.04
C ILE A 101 -17.19 2.78 -2.74
N PRO A 102 -16.61 1.76 -2.08
CA PRO A 102 -17.10 1.30 -0.79
C PRO A 102 -17.01 2.40 0.28
N GLU A 103 -18.00 2.47 1.15
CA GLU A 103 -17.97 3.36 2.33
C GLU A 103 -17.11 2.80 3.47
N LYS A 104 -16.90 1.48 3.48
CA LYS A 104 -16.19 0.76 4.55
C LYS A 104 -15.14 -0.18 3.98
N ASP A 105 -14.07 -0.33 4.74
CA ASP A 105 -13.06 -1.35 4.50
C ASP A 105 -13.67 -2.74 4.74
N ALA A 106 -13.33 -3.72 3.89
CA ALA A 106 -13.51 -5.13 4.24
C ALA A 106 -12.68 -5.47 5.48
N THR A 107 -13.07 -6.53 6.21
CA THR A 107 -12.40 -6.95 7.46
C THR A 107 -10.88 -7.11 7.30
N VAL A 108 -10.42 -7.70 6.19
CA VAL A 108 -8.99 -7.88 5.93
C VAL A 108 -8.28 -6.55 5.68
N THR A 109 -8.90 -5.64 4.93
CA THR A 109 -8.38 -4.30 4.67
C THR A 109 -8.20 -3.53 5.97
N ALA A 110 -9.22 -3.53 6.83
CA ALA A 110 -9.19 -2.86 8.12
C ALA A 110 -8.07 -3.40 9.02
N ARG A 111 -7.92 -4.73 9.10
CA ARG A 111 -6.87 -5.39 9.90
C ARG A 111 -5.45 -5.06 9.41
N LEU A 112 -5.23 -5.04 8.10
CA LEU A 112 -3.92 -4.72 7.54
C LEU A 112 -3.54 -3.26 7.78
N ARG A 113 -4.50 -2.32 7.65
CA ARG A 113 -4.28 -0.91 7.96
C ARG A 113 -4.03 -0.68 9.45
N GLN A 114 -4.76 -1.39 10.33
CA GLN A 114 -4.50 -1.38 11.77
C GLN A 114 -3.10 -1.90 12.11
N ALA A 115 -2.61 -2.91 11.39
CA ALA A 115 -1.24 -3.41 11.53
C ALA A 115 -0.18 -2.43 10.98
N GLY A 116 -0.58 -1.34 10.33
CA GLY A 116 0.27 -0.26 9.84
C GLY A 116 0.70 -0.36 8.37
N ALA A 117 0.14 -1.30 7.61
CA ALA A 117 0.44 -1.45 6.18
C ALA A 117 -0.15 -0.30 5.35
N ILE A 118 0.53 0.07 4.28
CA ILE A 118 0.17 1.16 3.38
C ILE A 118 -0.31 0.59 2.04
N LEU A 119 -1.51 0.94 1.62
CA LEU A 119 -2.08 0.42 0.37
C LEU A 119 -1.64 1.25 -0.82
N LEU A 120 -0.93 0.63 -1.77
CA LEU A 120 -0.49 1.25 -3.02
C LEU A 120 -1.61 1.29 -4.07
N GLY A 121 -2.50 0.29 -4.08
CA GLY A 121 -3.55 0.18 -5.07
C GLY A 121 -4.22 -1.19 -5.12
N LYS A 122 -5.10 -1.35 -6.11
CA LYS A 122 -5.89 -2.55 -6.36
C LYS A 122 -5.33 -3.34 -7.54
N THR A 123 -5.25 -4.66 -7.40
CA THR A 123 -4.77 -5.54 -8.47
C THR A 123 -5.89 -6.10 -9.33
N ASN A 124 -5.55 -6.43 -10.57
CA ASN A 124 -6.46 -7.06 -11.54
C ASN A 124 -7.02 -8.40 -11.01
N THR A 125 -8.17 -8.84 -11.54
CA THR A 125 -8.97 -9.96 -11.02
C THR A 125 -8.82 -11.25 -11.79
#